data_AF-A0A9P5YLY9-F1
#
_entry.id   AF-A0A9P5YLY9-F1
#
_cell.length_a   1.000
_cell.length_b   1.000
_cell.length_c   1.000
_cell.angle_alpha   90.00
_cell.angle_beta   90.00
_cell.angle_gamma   90.00
#
_symmetry.space_group_name_H-M   'P 1'
#
loop_
_entity.id
_entity.type
_entity.pdbx_description
1 polymer ?
#
loop_
_entity_poly.entity_id
_entity_poly.type
_entity_poly.pdbx_seq_one_letter_code
_entity_poly.pdbx_strand_id
1 'polypeptide(L)'
;MFDACTDVDPLYEFGTVNGQLPGRTPEECLELHNVILHWSLPHNQFLWEDLPSAVETFVDYKFTSHDLIPYDQQDTTFYTVHPARLLSYGHIIVALSQVLQGLVTFLHEENKTVFTIDPGFAMLRLLAWHDNPMEMVLTVPVLQERSKVALRHSKKLFNRVRRQFLTFDEAQSVSSYNSSNADERDGYLTNSPLSLVTKFALRRD
;
A
#
# COMPACT_ATOMS: atom_id res chain seq x y z
N MET A 1 -14.66 4.80 -14.91
CA MET A 1 -14.01 5.69 -15.89
C MET A 1 -14.25 7.10 -15.40
N PHE A 2 -13.21 7.92 -15.27
CA PHE A 2 -13.29 9.28 -14.75
C PHE A 2 -13.90 10.23 -15.80
N ASP A 3 -14.89 11.03 -15.41
CA ASP A 3 -15.50 12.09 -16.23
C ASP A 3 -15.11 13.46 -15.66
N ALA A 4 -14.25 14.19 -16.39
CA ALA A 4 -13.76 15.51 -15.98
C ALA A 4 -14.86 16.58 -15.82
N CYS A 5 -16.08 16.34 -16.32
CA CYS A 5 -17.21 17.26 -16.16
C CYS A 5 -18.03 17.03 -14.89
N THR A 6 -17.96 15.84 -14.29
CA THR A 6 -18.78 15.47 -13.11
C THR A 6 -17.98 15.02 -11.92
N ASP A 7 -16.80 14.44 -12.15
CA ASP A 7 -15.97 13.86 -11.11
C ASP A 7 -15.02 14.92 -10.57
N VAL A 8 -14.94 14.99 -9.24
CA VAL A 8 -13.98 15.86 -8.56
C VAL A 8 -12.57 15.40 -8.91
N ASP A 9 -11.73 16.33 -9.38
CA ASP A 9 -10.32 16.05 -9.69
C ASP A 9 -9.66 15.33 -8.50
N PRO A 10 -9.14 14.10 -8.67
CA PRO A 10 -8.43 13.35 -7.63
C PRO A 10 -7.26 14.12 -7.02
N LEU A 11 -6.68 15.07 -7.75
CA LEU A 11 -5.61 15.92 -7.26
C LEU A 11 -6.10 17.09 -6.41
N TYR A 12 -7.41 17.34 -6.31
CA TYR A 12 -8.00 18.47 -5.60
C TYR A 12 -7.51 18.54 -4.14
N GLU A 13 -7.46 17.38 -3.47
CA GLU A 13 -6.99 17.27 -2.07
C GLU A 13 -5.49 17.56 -1.88
N PHE A 14 -4.75 17.73 -2.97
CA PHE A 14 -3.33 18.04 -3.00
C PHE A 14 -3.06 19.49 -3.40
N GLY A 15 -4.08 20.35 -3.55
CA GLY A 15 -3.91 21.78 -3.82
C GLY A 15 -3.74 22.10 -5.30
N THR A 16 -4.40 21.37 -6.19
CA THR A 16 -4.40 21.65 -7.63
C THR A 16 -5.08 22.98 -7.95
N VAL A 17 -4.54 23.67 -8.96
CA VAL A 17 -5.16 24.85 -9.58
C VAL A 17 -5.36 24.54 -11.07
N ASN A 18 -6.60 24.51 -11.53
CA ASN A 18 -6.97 24.12 -12.91
C ASN A 18 -6.41 22.75 -13.33
N GLY A 19 -6.42 21.77 -12.42
CA GLY A 19 -5.93 20.41 -12.71
C GLY A 19 -4.42 20.25 -12.74
N GLN A 20 -3.66 21.26 -12.31
CA GLN A 20 -2.20 21.21 -12.24
C GLN A 20 -1.68 21.58 -10.85
N LEU A 21 -0.72 20.80 -10.36
CA LEU A 21 -0.02 21.11 -9.12
C LEU A 21 1.00 22.23 -9.36
N PRO A 22 1.11 23.21 -8.45
CA PRO A 22 2.05 24.31 -8.61
C PRO A 22 3.50 23.84 -8.82
N GLY A 23 4.13 24.32 -9.90
CA GLY A 23 5.53 24.00 -10.21
C GLY A 23 5.78 22.59 -10.73
N ARG A 24 4.74 21.86 -11.16
CA ARG A 24 4.82 20.54 -11.79
C ARG A 24 4.36 20.57 -13.24
N THR A 25 4.89 19.67 -14.05
CA THR A 25 4.47 19.51 -15.44
C THR A 25 3.11 18.81 -15.52
N PRO A 26 2.36 19.00 -16.63
CA PRO A 26 1.11 18.27 -16.86
C PRO A 26 1.29 16.75 -16.81
N GLU A 27 2.42 16.25 -17.31
CA GLU A 27 2.74 14.82 -17.32
C GLU A 27 2.93 14.28 -15.89
N GLU A 28 3.69 14.98 -15.04
CA GLU A 28 3.86 14.62 -13.63
C GLU A 28 2.51 14.61 -12.88
N CYS A 29 1.65 15.60 -13.17
CA CYS A 29 0.31 15.68 -12.57
C CYS A 29 -0.55 14.51 -13.02
N LEU A 30 -0.52 14.14 -14.30
CA LEU A 30 -1.26 13.01 -14.84
C LEU A 30 -0.79 11.66 -14.23
N GLU A 31 0.52 11.50 -14.03
CA GLU A 31 1.07 10.32 -13.36
C GLU A 31 0.56 10.20 -11.92
N LEU A 32 0.63 11.29 -11.14
CA LEU A 32 0.11 11.29 -9.76
C LEU A 32 -1.41 11.08 -9.73
N HIS A 33 -2.15 11.68 -10.66
CA HIS A 33 -3.58 11.47 -10.81
C HIS A 33 -3.89 9.97 -10.99
N ASN A 34 -3.19 9.29 -11.90
CA ASN A 34 -3.35 7.86 -12.11
C ASN A 34 -2.97 7.02 -10.88
N VAL A 35 -1.96 7.43 -10.13
CA VAL A 35 -1.58 6.78 -8.86
C VAL A 35 -2.70 6.90 -7.82
N ILE A 36 -3.32 8.08 -7.69
CA ILE A 36 -4.43 8.31 -6.77
C ILE A 36 -5.63 7.45 -7.18
N LEU A 37 -5.95 7.40 -8.48
CA LEU A 37 -7.03 6.55 -8.97
C LEU A 37 -6.80 5.07 -8.66
N HIS A 38 -5.59 4.54 -8.86
CA HIS A 38 -5.27 3.15 -8.50
C HIS A 38 -5.34 2.88 -6.99
N TRP A 39 -5.19 3.92 -6.18
CA TRP A 39 -5.26 3.81 -4.73
C TRP A 39 -6.70 3.82 -4.23
N SER A 40 -7.57 4.69 -4.77
CA SER A 40 -8.89 4.98 -4.21
C SER A 40 -10.08 4.43 -4.98
N LEU A 41 -9.92 4.06 -6.26
CA LEU A 41 -11.03 3.53 -7.04
C LEU A 41 -11.17 2.00 -6.92
N PRO A 42 -12.40 1.48 -7.16
CA PRO A 42 -12.63 0.05 -7.27
C PRO A 42 -11.75 -0.59 -8.34
N HIS A 43 -11.29 -1.81 -8.04
CA HIS A 43 -10.55 -2.60 -9.02
C HIS A 43 -11.43 -2.86 -10.26
N ASN A 44 -10.83 -2.83 -11.46
CA ASN A 44 -11.57 -3.02 -12.73
C ASN A 44 -12.35 -4.35 -12.83
N GLN A 45 -11.94 -5.36 -12.08
CA GLN A 45 -12.62 -6.66 -11.99
C GLN A 45 -13.44 -6.82 -10.69
N PHE A 46 -13.69 -5.73 -9.97
CA PHE A 46 -14.41 -5.71 -8.69
C PHE A 46 -13.83 -6.66 -7.63
N LEU A 47 -12.50 -6.80 -7.60
CA LEU A 47 -11.80 -7.57 -6.56
C LEU A 47 -11.82 -6.84 -5.20
N TRP A 48 -11.91 -5.50 -5.22
CA TRP A 48 -11.98 -4.64 -4.05
C TRP A 48 -12.56 -3.27 -4.40
N GLU A 49 -13.01 -2.54 -3.37
CA GLU A 49 -13.57 -1.18 -3.46
C GLU A 49 -12.47 -0.10 -3.48
N ASP A 50 -11.42 -0.28 -2.69
CA ASP A 50 -10.20 0.53 -2.71
C ASP A 50 -9.00 -0.34 -2.29
N LEU A 51 -7.80 0.09 -2.70
CA LEU A 51 -6.58 -0.69 -2.45
C LEU A 51 -6.23 -0.80 -0.96
N PRO A 52 -6.30 0.28 -0.13
CA PRO A 52 -6.09 0.19 1.31
C PRO A 52 -6.93 -0.88 2.01
N SER A 53 -8.24 -0.88 1.79
CA SER A 53 -9.14 -1.86 2.40
C SER A 53 -8.90 -3.28 1.88
N ALA A 54 -8.51 -3.43 0.61
CA ALA A 54 -8.08 -4.72 0.07
C ALA A 54 -6.85 -5.28 0.80
N VAL A 55 -5.87 -4.42 1.08
CA VAL A 55 -4.65 -4.80 1.80
C VAL A 55 -4.95 -5.12 3.25
N GLU A 56 -5.81 -4.34 3.91
CA GLU A 56 -6.23 -4.59 5.29
C GLU A 56 -6.95 -5.94 5.38
N THR A 57 -7.89 -6.22 4.47
CA THR A 57 -8.56 -7.53 4.37
C THR A 57 -7.57 -8.67 4.13
N PHE A 58 -6.60 -8.47 3.24
CA PHE A 58 -5.56 -9.46 2.96
C PHE A 58 -4.69 -9.72 4.20
N VAL A 59 -4.30 -8.69 4.94
CA VAL A 59 -3.46 -8.80 6.14
C VAL A 59 -4.20 -9.45 7.30
N ASP A 60 -5.49 -9.19 7.44
CA ASP A 60 -6.32 -9.75 8.53
C ASP A 60 -6.68 -11.22 8.30
N TYR A 61 -6.53 -11.72 7.07
CA TYR A 61 -6.80 -13.11 6.74
C TYR A 61 -5.82 -14.07 7.44
N LYS A 62 -6.34 -14.95 8.29
CA LYS A 62 -5.52 -16.00 8.93
C LYS A 62 -5.36 -17.19 7.99
N PHE A 63 -4.21 -17.25 7.33
CA PHE A 63 -3.86 -18.35 6.45
C PHE A 63 -3.41 -19.59 7.23
N THR A 64 -3.92 -20.76 6.85
CA THR A 64 -3.65 -22.05 7.49
C THR A 64 -3.36 -23.14 6.46
N SER A 65 -2.92 -24.31 6.91
CA SER A 65 -2.73 -25.46 6.00
C SER A 65 -4.01 -25.91 5.30
N HIS A 66 -5.18 -25.64 5.88
CA HIS A 66 -6.49 -25.96 5.26
C HIS A 66 -6.80 -25.10 4.03
N ASP A 67 -6.06 -24.02 3.82
CA ASP A 67 -6.19 -23.16 2.65
C ASP A 67 -5.42 -23.67 1.43
N LEU A 68 -4.63 -24.73 1.62
CA LEU A 68 -3.86 -25.37 0.57
C LEU A 68 -4.67 -26.50 -0.07
N ILE A 69 -4.65 -26.51 -1.40
CA ILE A 69 -5.25 -27.55 -2.21
C ILE A 69 -4.15 -28.52 -2.62
N PRO A 70 -4.17 -29.78 -2.17
CA PRO A 70 -3.23 -30.78 -2.61
C PRO A 70 -3.56 -31.24 -4.04
N TYR A 71 -2.53 -31.54 -4.82
CA TYR A 71 -2.61 -32.16 -6.14
C TYR A 71 -1.44 -33.12 -6.32
N ASP A 72 -1.75 -34.38 -6.59
CA ASP A 72 -0.75 -35.41 -6.80
C ASP A 72 -0.25 -35.37 -8.26
N GLN A 73 1.06 -35.23 -8.43
CA GLN A 73 1.71 -35.32 -9.73
C GLN A 73 2.79 -36.39 -9.68
N GLN A 74 2.59 -37.48 -10.43
CA GLN A 74 3.47 -38.64 -10.40
C GLN A 74 3.57 -39.21 -8.97
N ASP A 75 4.73 -39.11 -8.34
CA ASP A 75 5.03 -39.63 -6.99
C ASP A 75 5.21 -38.52 -5.95
N THR A 76 4.83 -37.28 -6.27
CA THR A 76 4.96 -36.12 -5.37
C THR A 76 3.64 -35.37 -5.25
N THR A 77 3.23 -35.10 -4.02
CA THR A 77 2.08 -34.24 -3.73
C THR A 77 2.56 -32.79 -3.73
N PHE A 78 1.97 -32.00 -4.64
CA PHE A 78 2.13 -30.56 -4.67
C PHE A 78 0.94 -29.88 -4.01
N TYR A 79 1.14 -28.64 -3.60
CA TYR A 79 0.15 -27.82 -2.96
C TYR A 79 0.05 -26.47 -3.69
N THR A 80 -1.17 -25.94 -3.71
CA THR A 80 -1.45 -24.63 -4.31
C THR A 80 -2.47 -23.86 -3.46
N VAL A 81 -2.36 -22.54 -3.45
CA VAL A 81 -3.43 -21.68 -2.94
C VAL A 81 -4.58 -21.65 -3.94
N HIS A 82 -5.83 -21.61 -3.46
CA HIS A 82 -7.00 -21.49 -4.34
C HIS A 82 -6.80 -20.38 -5.41
N PRO A 83 -6.99 -20.67 -6.71
CA PRO A 83 -6.60 -19.76 -7.80
C PRO A 83 -7.18 -18.34 -7.68
N ALA A 84 -8.45 -18.21 -7.27
CA ALA A 84 -9.08 -16.90 -7.09
C ALA A 84 -8.39 -16.05 -6.00
N ARG A 85 -7.92 -16.70 -4.92
CA ARG A 85 -7.22 -16.04 -3.81
C ARG A 85 -5.81 -15.65 -4.23
N LEU A 86 -5.11 -16.55 -4.90
CA LEU A 86 -3.79 -16.27 -5.46
C LEU A 86 -3.84 -15.11 -6.45
N LEU A 87 -4.86 -15.06 -7.32
CA LEU A 87 -5.10 -13.95 -8.23
C LEU A 87 -5.31 -12.64 -7.45
N SER A 88 -6.19 -12.65 -6.45
CA SER A 88 -6.41 -11.48 -5.59
C SER A 88 -5.12 -10.99 -4.95
N TYR A 89 -4.29 -11.89 -4.42
CA TYR A 89 -2.99 -11.54 -3.82
C TYR A 89 -2.06 -10.94 -4.87
N GLY A 90 -1.96 -11.54 -6.06
CA GLY A 90 -1.16 -11.01 -7.16
C GLY A 90 -1.57 -9.59 -7.55
N HIS A 91 -2.86 -9.34 -7.70
CA HIS A 91 -3.38 -8.02 -8.01
C HIS A 91 -3.05 -6.99 -6.92
N ILE A 92 -3.22 -7.33 -5.64
CA ILE A 92 -2.87 -6.44 -4.51
C ILE A 92 -1.37 -6.07 -4.55
N ILE A 93 -0.50 -7.06 -4.74
CA ILE A 93 0.96 -6.86 -4.74
C ILE A 93 1.40 -5.98 -5.91
N VAL A 94 0.83 -6.19 -7.09
CA VAL A 94 1.10 -5.37 -8.28
C VAL A 94 0.63 -3.94 -8.06
N ALA A 95 -0.62 -3.75 -7.61
CA ALA A 95 -1.20 -2.44 -7.40
C ALA A 95 -0.43 -1.63 -6.34
N LEU A 96 -0.09 -2.24 -5.20
CA LEU A 96 0.74 -1.60 -4.18
C LEU A 96 2.13 -1.21 -4.71
N SER A 97 2.76 -2.07 -5.51
CA SER A 97 4.08 -1.79 -6.09
C SER A 97 4.01 -0.62 -7.07
N GLN A 98 2.96 -0.56 -7.89
CA GLN A 98 2.73 0.55 -8.84
C GLN A 98 2.50 1.88 -8.11
N VAL A 99 1.67 1.88 -7.05
CA VAL A 99 1.44 3.08 -6.24
C VAL A 99 2.72 3.56 -5.57
N LEU A 100 3.47 2.66 -4.93
CA LEU A 100 4.74 3.01 -4.30
C LEU A 100 5.74 3.59 -5.29
N GLN A 101 5.89 2.95 -6.45
CA GLN A 101 6.81 3.40 -7.49
C GLN A 101 6.38 4.78 -8.02
N GLY A 102 5.10 4.95 -8.35
CA GLY A 102 4.58 6.22 -8.86
C GLY A 102 4.78 7.38 -7.88
N LEU A 103 4.56 7.14 -6.58
CA LEU A 103 4.80 8.17 -5.55
C LEU A 103 6.29 8.51 -5.39
N VAL A 104 7.18 7.52 -5.44
CA VAL A 104 8.64 7.73 -5.37
C VAL A 104 9.13 8.50 -6.60
N THR A 105 8.69 8.11 -7.79
CA THR A 105 9.01 8.79 -9.05
C THR A 105 8.53 10.25 -9.01
N PHE A 106 7.27 10.49 -8.65
CA PHE A 106 6.72 11.85 -8.55
C PHE A 106 7.48 12.72 -7.54
N LEU A 107 7.90 12.16 -6.40
CA LEU A 107 8.69 12.87 -5.38
C LEU A 107 10.18 13.01 -5.72
N HIS A 108 10.62 12.55 -6.89
CA HIS A 108 12.01 12.60 -7.36
C HIS A 108 12.99 11.89 -6.39
N GLU A 109 12.56 10.80 -5.76
CA GLU A 109 13.41 10.01 -4.86
C GLU A 109 14.23 8.95 -5.60
N GLU A 110 14.65 9.24 -6.84
CA GLU A 110 15.29 8.30 -7.77
C GLU A 110 16.55 7.61 -7.21
N ASN A 111 17.23 8.24 -6.25
CA ASN A 111 18.44 7.71 -5.62
C ASN A 111 18.18 6.75 -4.45
N LYS A 112 16.91 6.47 -4.10
CA LYS A 112 16.56 5.52 -3.03
C LYS A 112 16.01 4.24 -3.63
N THR A 113 16.45 3.11 -3.07
CA THR A 113 15.87 1.81 -3.39
C THR A 113 14.39 1.78 -3.01
N VAL A 114 13.52 1.61 -4.00
CA VAL A 114 12.07 1.47 -3.78
C VAL A 114 11.82 0.17 -3.03
N PHE A 115 11.03 0.25 -1.96
CA PHE A 115 10.62 -0.93 -1.22
C PHE A 115 9.91 -1.90 -2.15
N THR A 116 10.48 -3.10 -2.32
CA THR A 116 9.90 -4.14 -3.18
C THR A 116 9.16 -5.15 -2.31
N ILE A 117 7.90 -5.42 -2.62
CA ILE A 117 7.05 -6.29 -1.80
C ILE A 117 7.38 -7.77 -2.03
N ASP A 118 7.43 -8.19 -3.28
CA ASP A 118 7.78 -9.56 -3.68
C ASP A 118 8.75 -9.54 -4.87
N PRO A 119 10.07 -9.48 -4.63
CA PRO A 119 11.06 -9.39 -5.69
C PRO A 119 10.95 -10.56 -6.68
N GLY A 120 10.71 -10.25 -7.95
CA GLY A 120 10.53 -11.26 -9.00
C GLY A 120 9.31 -12.17 -8.80
N PHE A 121 8.34 -11.75 -7.98
CA PHE A 121 7.16 -12.52 -7.61
C PHE A 121 7.48 -13.91 -7.01
N ALA A 122 8.60 -14.02 -6.30
CA ALA A 122 9.09 -15.29 -5.78
C ALA A 122 8.10 -15.93 -4.78
N MET A 123 7.53 -15.13 -3.88
CA MET A 123 6.56 -15.60 -2.88
C MET A 123 5.25 -16.00 -3.55
N LEU A 124 4.72 -15.20 -4.48
CA LEU A 124 3.51 -15.56 -5.22
C LEU A 124 3.69 -16.83 -6.06
N ARG A 125 4.87 -17.01 -6.68
CA ARG A 125 5.18 -18.25 -7.42
C ARG A 125 5.26 -19.45 -6.49
N LEU A 126 5.84 -19.29 -5.30
CA LEU A 126 5.86 -20.31 -4.28
C LEU A 126 4.43 -20.70 -3.85
N LEU A 127 3.54 -19.72 -3.67
CA LEU A 127 2.13 -19.96 -3.33
C LEU A 127 1.31 -20.57 -4.47
N ALA A 128 1.74 -20.38 -5.72
CA ALA A 128 1.10 -20.98 -6.88
C ALA A 128 1.34 -22.49 -6.95
N TRP A 129 2.53 -22.94 -6.56
CA TRP A 129 2.95 -24.32 -6.71
C TRP A 129 4.19 -24.65 -5.87
N HIS A 130 4.04 -25.54 -4.89
CA HIS A 130 5.18 -26.06 -4.10
C HIS A 130 4.86 -27.44 -3.49
N ASP A 131 5.86 -28.29 -3.35
CA ASP A 131 5.81 -29.56 -2.61
C ASP A 131 5.94 -29.42 -1.08
N ASN A 132 6.32 -28.25 -0.55
CA ASN A 132 6.44 -28.02 0.89
C ASN A 132 5.30 -27.12 1.43
N PRO A 133 4.24 -27.70 2.03
CA PRO A 133 3.10 -26.93 2.53
C PRO A 133 3.48 -26.02 3.71
N MET A 134 4.50 -26.36 4.50
CA MET A 134 4.94 -25.53 5.62
C MET A 134 5.59 -24.24 5.13
N GLU A 135 6.41 -24.32 4.07
CA GLU A 135 6.97 -23.12 3.42
C GLU A 135 5.87 -22.23 2.85
N MET A 136 4.84 -22.80 2.24
CA MET A 136 3.69 -22.03 1.75
C MET A 136 2.93 -21.33 2.90
N VAL A 137 2.63 -22.05 3.98
CA VAL A 137 1.94 -21.49 5.16
C VAL A 137 2.76 -20.36 5.79
N LEU A 138 4.08 -20.48 5.83
CA LEU A 138 4.97 -19.43 6.35
C LEU A 138 5.16 -18.26 5.38
N THR A 139 5.01 -18.48 4.08
CA THR A 139 5.16 -17.45 3.05
C THR A 139 4.04 -16.41 3.09
N VAL A 140 2.79 -16.83 3.36
CA VAL A 140 1.65 -15.90 3.37
C VAL A 140 1.79 -14.80 4.45
N PRO A 141 2.11 -15.09 5.72
CA PRO A 141 2.36 -14.08 6.74
C PRO A 141 3.49 -13.10 6.37
N VAL A 142 4.55 -13.60 5.73
CA VAL A 142 5.65 -12.74 5.26
C VAL A 142 5.15 -11.78 4.17
N LEU A 143 4.37 -12.27 3.21
CA LEU A 143 3.79 -11.45 2.15
C LEU A 143 2.78 -10.42 2.70
N GLN A 144 1.96 -10.82 3.68
CA GLN A 144 1.03 -9.94 4.40
C GLN A 144 1.78 -8.81 5.13
N GLU A 145 2.80 -9.14 5.93
CA GLU A 145 3.57 -8.12 6.64
C GLU A 145 4.30 -7.16 5.70
N ARG A 146 4.86 -7.66 4.60
CA ARG A 146 5.48 -6.79 3.58
C ARG A 146 4.45 -5.88 2.91
N SER A 147 3.24 -6.37 2.66
CA SER A 147 2.13 -5.57 2.11
C SER A 147 1.66 -4.50 3.10
N LYS A 148 1.59 -4.83 4.40
CA LYS A 148 1.29 -3.89 5.48
C LYS A 148 2.35 -2.79 5.59
N VAL A 149 3.63 -3.12 5.44
CA VAL A 149 4.73 -2.14 5.38
C VAL A 149 4.58 -1.24 4.14
N ALA A 150 4.32 -1.82 2.97
CA ALA A 150 4.10 -1.08 1.72
C ALA A 150 2.92 -0.11 1.82
N LEU A 151 1.80 -0.54 2.42
CA LEU A 151 0.63 0.30 2.66
C LEU A 151 0.99 1.51 3.54
N ARG A 152 1.71 1.28 4.65
CA ARG A 152 2.17 2.36 5.54
C ARG A 152 3.12 3.32 4.83
N HIS A 153 4.00 2.81 3.97
CA HIS A 153 4.92 3.64 3.18
C HIS A 153 4.15 4.50 2.18
N SER A 154 3.20 3.92 1.45
CA SER A 154 2.33 4.65 0.51
C SER A 154 1.56 5.76 1.22
N LYS A 155 0.90 5.45 2.35
CA LYS A 155 0.21 6.45 3.20
C LYS A 155 1.15 7.59 3.62
N LYS A 156 2.41 7.30 3.98
CA LYS A 156 3.41 8.33 4.33
C LYS A 156 3.79 9.20 3.13
N LEU A 157 3.98 8.59 1.96
CA LEU A 157 4.35 9.32 0.73
C LEU A 157 3.20 10.22 0.25
N PHE A 158 1.95 9.75 0.25
CA PHE A 158 0.78 10.59 -0.02
C PHE A 158 0.71 11.80 0.92
N ASN A 159 0.88 11.58 2.22
CA ASN A 159 0.92 12.67 3.20
C ASN A 159 2.05 13.67 2.93
N ARG A 160 3.19 13.21 2.40
CA ARG A 160 4.30 14.08 2.04
C ARG A 160 4.00 14.90 0.79
N VAL A 161 3.44 14.29 -0.26
CA VAL A 161 2.96 15.00 -1.45
C VAL A 161 2.01 16.11 -1.01
N ARG A 162 1.02 15.78 -0.18
CA ARG A 162 0.05 16.74 0.31
C ARG A 162 0.67 17.91 1.08
N ARG A 163 1.63 17.65 1.97
CA ARG A 163 2.36 18.71 2.70
C ARG A 163 3.24 19.58 1.80
N GLN A 164 3.68 19.06 0.67
CA GLN A 164 4.52 19.82 -0.26
C GLN A 164 3.73 20.90 -0.99
N PHE A 165 2.44 20.67 -1.25
CA PHE A 165 1.61 21.56 -2.07
C PHE A 165 0.53 22.32 -1.30
N LEU A 166 0.09 21.81 -0.14
CA LEU A 166 -0.81 22.57 0.75
C LEU A 166 -0.02 23.50 1.67
N THR A 167 -0.50 24.73 1.82
CA THR A 167 0.04 25.67 2.82
C THR A 167 -0.30 25.22 4.25
N PHE A 168 0.46 25.69 5.25
CA PHE A 168 0.39 25.19 6.64
C PHE A 168 -1.01 25.30 7.27
N ASP A 169 -1.82 26.30 6.88
CA ASP A 169 -3.21 26.48 7.35
C ASP A 169 -4.19 25.47 6.70
N GLU A 170 -4.00 25.10 5.44
CA GLU A 170 -4.83 24.11 4.74
C GLU A 170 -4.46 22.66 5.13
N ALA A 171 -3.20 22.43 5.48
CA ALA A 171 -2.70 21.14 5.96
C ALA A 171 -3.33 20.73 7.31
N GLN A 172 -3.71 21.69 8.16
CA GLN A 172 -4.43 21.44 9.42
C GLN A 172 -5.93 21.25 9.23
N SER A 173 -6.53 21.83 8.19
CA SER A 173 -7.97 21.79 7.97
C SER A 173 -8.46 20.50 7.31
N VAL A 174 -7.61 19.75 6.59
CA VAL A 174 -8.06 18.55 5.87
C VAL A 174 -7.77 17.29 6.70
N SER A 175 -8.75 16.89 7.51
CA SER A 175 -8.72 15.69 8.34
C SER A 175 -8.69 14.39 7.51
N SER A 176 -7.65 13.58 7.75
CA SER A 176 -7.59 12.10 7.73
C SER A 176 -7.77 11.30 6.41
N TYR A 177 -6.69 10.65 5.97
CA TYR A 177 -6.74 9.34 5.27
C TYR A 177 -6.35 8.16 6.19
N ASN A 178 -6.57 8.30 7.52
CA ASN A 178 -6.38 7.35 8.64
C ASN A 178 -5.44 7.90 9.73
N SER A 179 -6.01 8.78 10.59
CA SER A 179 -5.35 9.60 11.64
C SER A 179 -4.22 8.91 12.42
N SER A 180 -3.03 9.52 12.38
CA SER A 180 -2.11 9.56 13.53
C SER A 180 -2.34 10.90 14.22
N ASN A 181 -2.80 10.91 15.47
CA ASN A 181 -3.19 12.15 16.17
C ASN A 181 -2.04 13.16 16.25
N ALA A 182 -2.37 14.45 16.23
CA ALA A 182 -1.42 15.55 16.29
C ALA A 182 -0.49 15.45 17.52
N ASP A 183 -1.00 14.95 18.64
CA ASP A 183 -0.25 14.73 19.88
C ASP A 183 0.92 13.74 19.72
N GLU A 184 0.82 12.78 18.81
CA GLU A 184 1.90 11.82 18.56
C GLU A 184 3.04 12.47 17.77
N ARG A 185 2.75 13.44 16.90
CA ARG A 185 3.75 14.14 16.07
C ARG A 185 4.54 15.18 16.85
N ASP A 186 3.90 15.90 17.77
CA ASP A 186 4.59 16.89 18.62
C ASP A 186 5.58 16.23 19.58
N GLY A 187 5.29 14.98 19.98
CA GLY A 187 6.22 14.18 20.78
C GLY A 187 7.55 13.89 20.10
N TYR A 188 7.58 13.70 18.76
CA TYR A 188 8.80 13.38 18.00
C TYR A 188 9.71 14.58 17.77
N LEU A 189 9.16 15.80 17.79
CA LEU A 189 9.95 17.03 17.63
C LEU A 189 10.58 17.49 18.95
N THR A 190 9.98 17.09 20.09
CA THR A 190 10.38 17.57 21.42
C THR A 190 11.19 16.56 22.23
N ASN A 191 11.14 15.26 21.89
CA ASN A 191 11.74 14.21 22.70
C ASN A 191 12.75 13.38 21.90
N SER A 192 13.85 12.98 22.54
CA SER A 192 14.82 12.09 21.89
C SER A 192 14.18 10.72 21.58
N PRO A 193 14.55 10.06 20.47
CA PRO A 193 13.96 8.77 20.07
C PRO A 193 13.95 7.71 21.17
N LEU A 194 14.97 7.70 22.04
CA LEU A 194 15.09 6.79 23.17
C LEU A 194 13.98 7.00 24.23
N SER A 195 13.63 8.25 24.53
CA SER A 195 12.64 8.59 25.55
C SER A 195 11.20 8.26 25.13
N LEU A 196 10.90 8.28 23.83
CA LEU A 196 9.61 7.86 23.29
C LEU A 196 9.45 6.34 23.38
N VAL A 197 10.50 5.57 23.06
CA VAL A 197 10.51 4.10 23.21
C VAL A 197 10.30 3.69 24.67
N THR A 198 10.88 4.41 25.63
CA THR A 198 10.66 4.13 27.07
C THR A 198 9.22 4.41 27.49
N LYS A 199 8.60 5.48 26.99
CA LYS A 199 7.17 5.79 27.26
C LYS A 199 6.23 4.72 26.68
N PHE A 200 6.55 4.17 25.51
CA PHE A 200 5.79 3.06 24.93
C PHE A 200 5.98 1.75 25.71
N ALA A 201 7.19 1.46 26.20
CA ALA A 201 7.48 0.28 27.01
C ALA A 201 6.86 0.33 28.43
N LEU A 202 6.51 1.53 28.91
CA LEU A 202 5.92 1.75 30.24
C LEU A 202 4.39 1.88 30.23
N ARG A 203 3.74 1.84 29.06
CA ARG A 203 2.27 1.69 29.00
C ARG A 203 1.91 0.29 29.49
N ARG A 204 1.26 0.20 30.64
CA ARG A 204 0.45 -0.97 31.00
C ARG A 204 -0.89 -0.85 30.28
N ASP A 205 -1.31 -1.95 29.66
CA ASP A 205 -2.60 -2.08 28.97
C ASP A 205 -3.79 -1.58 29.82
#